data_AF-A0A976FQT4-F1
#
_entry.id   AF-A0A976FQT4-F1
#
_cell.length_a   1.000
_cell.length_b   1.000
_cell.length_c   1.000
_cell.angle_alpha   90.00
_cell.angle_beta   90.00
_cell.angle_gamma   90.00
#
_symmetry.space_group_name_H-M   'P 1'
#
loop_
_entity.id
_entity.type
_entity.pdbx_description
1 polymer ?
#
loop_
_entity_poly.entity_id
_entity_poly.type
_entity_poly.pdbx_seq_one_letter_code
_entity_poly.pdbx_strand_id
1 'polypeptide(L)'
;MELEKALAPVLAAEEGKGISKRQIKKLRHKKLNSSDRKAKKLKSQRETRNTNRIQAEAPVYSIANGYRMVKPYVYEFRTYAKARWFDRELLEIFTREFGANSPEYYVSRCNV
;
A
#
# COMPACT_ATOMS: atom_id res chain seq x y z
N MET A 1 12.19 31.95 -53.72
CA MET A 1 12.39 30.53 -53.40
C MET A 1 13.49 30.50 -52.36
N GLU A 2 13.27 30.40 -51.06
CA GLU A 2 12.42 29.49 -50.30
C GLU A 2 12.05 30.22 -49.00
N LEU A 3 10.86 30.82 -48.95
CA LEU A 3 10.25 31.38 -47.76
C LEU A 3 8.86 30.73 -47.71
N GLU A 4 8.52 30.16 -46.55
CA GLU A 4 7.35 29.30 -46.27
C GLU A 4 7.47 27.80 -46.57
N LYS A 5 8.26 27.10 -45.75
CA LYS A 5 8.00 25.68 -45.44
C LYS A 5 7.99 25.39 -43.94
N ALA A 6 7.50 26.36 -43.16
CA ALA A 6 7.37 26.29 -41.70
C ALA A 6 5.90 26.10 -41.25
N LEU A 7 5.12 25.30 -41.99
CA LEU A 7 3.74 24.97 -41.62
C LEU A 7 3.49 23.45 -41.64
N ALA A 8 4.20 22.70 -40.79
CA ALA A 8 3.85 21.36 -40.29
C ALA A 8 4.99 20.86 -39.39
N PRO A 9 4.79 20.79 -38.05
CA PRO A 9 4.12 19.62 -37.50
C PRO A 9 3.20 19.97 -36.31
N VAL A 10 2.24 20.87 -36.51
CA VAL A 10 1.13 21.06 -35.54
C VAL A 10 0.07 19.94 -35.65
N LEU A 11 0.24 19.01 -36.60
CA LEU A 11 -0.60 17.82 -36.79
C LEU A 11 0.16 16.52 -36.44
N ALA A 12 0.79 16.48 -35.25
CA ALA A 12 1.38 15.26 -34.70
C ALA A 12 0.82 14.91 -33.31
N ALA A 13 -0.38 15.43 -32.98
CA ALA A 13 -1.22 14.93 -31.90
C ALA A 13 -2.16 13.83 -32.42
N GLU A 14 -1.63 12.89 -33.20
CA GLU A 14 -2.38 11.77 -33.74
C GLU A 14 -2.35 10.61 -32.73
N GLU A 15 -3.53 10.37 -32.15
CA GLU A 15 -3.96 9.13 -31.51
C GLU A 15 -3.05 8.52 -30.43
N GLY A 16 -3.16 9.07 -29.22
CA GLY A 16 -2.62 8.45 -28.01
C GLY A 16 -3.37 7.16 -27.63
N LYS A 17 -3.18 6.06 -28.36
CA LYS A 17 -3.44 4.72 -27.83
C LYS A 17 -2.35 4.41 -26.81
N GLY A 18 -2.50 5.01 -25.63
CA GLY A 18 -1.60 4.82 -24.50
C GLY A 18 -1.33 3.33 -24.32
N ILE A 19 -0.04 2.97 -24.27
CA ILE A 19 0.39 1.58 -24.18
C ILE A 19 -0.37 0.91 -23.03
N SER A 20 -1.08 -0.18 -23.35
CA SER A 20 -1.85 -0.95 -22.36
C SER A 20 -0.99 -1.25 -21.12
N LYS A 21 -1.57 -1.13 -19.91
CA LYS A 21 -0.91 -1.47 -18.63
C LYS A 21 -0.21 -2.84 -18.69
N ARG A 22 -0.77 -3.79 -19.45
CA ARG A 22 -0.22 -5.14 -19.67
C ARG A 22 1.03 -5.14 -20.54
N GLN A 23 1.08 -4.26 -21.55
CA GLN A 23 2.21 -4.11 -22.48
C GLN A 23 3.36 -3.32 -21.83
N ILE A 24 3.08 -2.30 -21.02
CA ILE A 24 4.07 -1.62 -20.16
C ILE A 24 4.71 -2.61 -19.18
N LYS A 25 3.91 -3.48 -18.55
CA LYS A 25 4.40 -4.52 -17.63
C LYS A 25 5.33 -5.52 -18.35
N LYS A 26 4.95 -6.00 -19.54
CA LYS A 26 5.80 -6.89 -20.36
C LYS A 26 7.14 -6.24 -20.73
N LEU A 27 7.13 -4.99 -21.17
CA LEU A 27 8.35 -4.23 -21.50
C LEU A 27 9.26 -4.05 -20.27
N ARG A 28 8.68 -3.73 -19.10
CA ARG A 28 9.42 -3.64 -17.83
C ARG A 28 10.09 -4.95 -17.45
N HIS A 29 9.40 -6.08 -17.60
CA HIS A 29 9.99 -7.39 -17.31
C HIS A 29 11.12 -7.77 -18.28
N LYS A 30 11.04 -7.34 -19.54
CA LYS A 30 12.08 -7.58 -20.55
C LYS A 30 13.36 -6.77 -20.29
N LYS A 31 13.24 -5.60 -19.66
CA LYS A 31 14.36 -4.70 -19.29
C LYS A 31 15.09 -5.05 -17.98
N LEU A 32 14.63 -6.07 -17.22
CA LEU A 32 15.28 -6.44 -15.95
C LEU A 32 16.58 -7.23 -16.19
N ASN A 33 17.67 -6.73 -15.63
CA ASN A 33 18.99 -7.38 -15.66
C ASN A 33 19.06 -8.57 -14.69
N SER A 34 20.12 -9.38 -14.79
CA SER A 34 20.32 -10.58 -13.95
C SER A 34 20.38 -10.25 -12.45
N SER A 35 21.04 -9.16 -12.07
CA SER A 35 21.09 -8.63 -10.70
C SER A 35 19.69 -8.26 -10.18
N ASP A 36 18.89 -7.56 -10.98
CA ASP A 36 17.53 -7.14 -10.61
C ASP A 36 16.60 -8.35 -10.40
N ARG A 37 16.77 -9.39 -11.21
CA ARG A 37 16.03 -10.66 -11.06
C ARG A 37 16.41 -11.36 -9.75
N LYS A 38 17.70 -11.39 -9.39
CA LYS A 38 18.17 -11.92 -8.10
C LYS A 38 17.63 -11.12 -6.91
N ALA A 39 17.69 -9.79 -6.96
CA ALA A 39 17.14 -8.91 -5.93
C ALA A 39 15.63 -9.10 -5.73
N LYS A 40 14.87 -9.23 -6.84
CA LYS A 40 13.43 -9.51 -6.78
C LYS A 40 13.11 -10.86 -6.15
N LYS A 41 13.90 -11.90 -6.43
CA LYS A 41 13.77 -13.23 -5.79
C LYS A 41 14.03 -13.15 -4.28
N LEU A 42 15.09 -12.44 -3.87
CA LEU A 42 15.41 -12.23 -2.45
C LEU A 42 14.31 -11.45 -1.72
N LYS A 43 13.76 -10.39 -2.35
CA LYS A 43 12.64 -9.63 -1.78
C LYS A 43 11.39 -10.49 -1.62
N SER A 44 11.02 -11.24 -2.66
CA SER A 44 9.90 -12.19 -2.61
C SER A 44 10.11 -13.25 -1.52
N GLN A 45 11.32 -13.78 -1.38
CA GLN A 45 11.66 -14.75 -0.33
C GLN A 45 11.59 -14.13 1.07
N ARG A 46 11.95 -12.84 1.21
CA ARG A 46 11.82 -12.11 2.48
C ARG A 46 10.35 -11.87 2.83
N GLU A 47 9.53 -11.51 1.85
CA GLU A 47 8.08 -11.32 2.03
C GLU A 47 7.40 -12.63 2.46
N THR A 48 7.70 -13.77 1.82
CA THR A 48 7.14 -15.07 2.21
C THR A 48 7.63 -15.55 3.57
N ARG A 49 8.89 -15.30 3.92
CA ARG A 49 9.39 -15.57 5.29
C ARG A 49 8.68 -14.70 6.33
N ASN A 50 8.38 -13.44 6.00
CA ASN A 50 7.71 -12.54 6.92
C ASN A 50 6.24 -12.96 7.15
N THR A 51 5.51 -13.35 6.10
CA THR A 51 4.13 -13.83 6.23
C THR A 51 4.03 -15.07 7.12
N ASN A 52 4.98 -16.01 6.99
CA ASN A 52 4.98 -17.22 7.81
C ASN A 52 5.33 -16.94 9.28
N ARG A 53 6.09 -15.88 9.59
CA ARG A 53 6.36 -15.45 10.98
C ARG A 53 5.19 -14.76 11.67
N ILE A 54 4.19 -14.32 10.91
CA ILE A 54 3.00 -13.61 11.41
C ILE A 54 1.82 -14.57 11.56
N GLN A 55 1.88 -15.76 10.95
CA GLN A 55 0.86 -16.78 11.13
C GLN A 55 0.92 -17.33 12.54
N ALA A 56 -0.08 -16.98 13.35
CA ALA A 56 -0.32 -17.63 14.62
C ALA A 56 -0.87 -19.04 14.41
N GLU A 57 -0.51 -19.96 15.29
CA GLU A 57 -1.05 -21.31 15.29
C GLU A 57 -2.57 -21.29 15.52
N ALA A 58 -3.27 -22.25 14.91
CA ALA A 58 -4.71 -22.35 15.07
C ALA A 58 -5.05 -22.67 16.54
N PRO A 59 -6.01 -21.97 17.15
CA PRO A 59 -6.38 -22.22 18.54
C PRO A 59 -6.96 -23.63 18.71
N VAL A 60 -6.55 -24.31 19.79
CA VAL A 60 -7.03 -25.65 20.14
C VAL A 60 -8.32 -25.54 20.93
N TYR A 61 -9.37 -26.19 20.45
CA TYR A 61 -10.69 -26.22 21.07
C TYR A 61 -10.93 -27.53 21.83
N SER A 62 -11.66 -27.46 22.94
CA SER A 62 -12.20 -28.62 23.66
C SER A 62 -13.70 -28.44 23.88
N ILE A 63 -14.48 -29.51 23.74
CA ILE A 63 -15.92 -29.49 24.01
C ILE A 63 -16.15 -30.03 25.43
N ALA A 64 -16.73 -29.21 26.30
CA ALA A 64 -17.10 -29.59 27.67
C ALA A 64 -18.54 -29.17 27.94
N ASN A 65 -19.39 -30.10 28.40
CA ASN A 65 -20.81 -29.86 28.69
C ASN A 65 -21.59 -29.23 27.51
N GLY A 66 -21.22 -29.56 26.26
CA GLY A 66 -21.84 -28.99 25.06
C GLY A 66 -21.28 -27.61 24.63
N TYR A 67 -20.37 -27.01 25.42
CA TYR A 67 -19.74 -25.73 25.09
C TYR A 67 -18.36 -25.91 24.48
N ARG A 68 -18.03 -25.07 23.49
CA ARG A 68 -16.69 -25.01 22.87
C ARG A 68 -15.79 -24.07 23.67
N MET A 69 -14.85 -24.64 24.42
CA MET A 69 -13.83 -23.94 25.19
C MET A 69 -12.54 -23.79 24.37
N VAL A 70 -11.83 -22.67 24.58
CA VAL A 70 -10.51 -22.41 23.98
C VAL A 70 -9.46 -22.51 25.07
N LYS A 71 -8.37 -23.23 24.84
CA LYS A 71 -7.26 -23.25 25.79
C LYS A 71 -6.63 -21.84 25.92
N PRO A 72 -6.21 -21.41 27.11
CA PRO A 72 -5.45 -20.17 27.27
C PRO A 72 -4.26 -20.15 26.31
N TYR A 73 -4.10 -19.07 25.56
CA TYR A 73 -3.02 -18.94 24.58
C TYR A 73 -2.43 -17.53 24.60
N VAL A 74 -1.13 -17.45 24.33
CA VAL A 74 -0.42 -16.19 24.17
C VAL A 74 -0.50 -15.79 22.71
N TYR A 75 -1.20 -14.69 22.43
CA TYR A 75 -1.32 -14.13 21.09
C TYR A 75 -0.72 -12.75 21.03
N GLU A 76 0.23 -12.56 20.13
CA GLU A 76 0.80 -11.26 19.86
C GLU A 76 0.03 -10.60 18.72
N PHE A 77 -0.79 -9.59 19.05
CA PHE A 77 -1.50 -8.82 18.05
C PHE A 77 -0.54 -7.84 17.36
N ARG A 78 -0.12 -8.16 16.14
CA ARG A 78 0.73 -7.29 15.32
C ARG A 78 -0.09 -6.53 14.29
N THR A 79 -0.12 -5.21 14.41
CA THR A 79 -0.74 -4.33 13.41
C THR A 79 0.32 -3.57 12.63
N TYR A 80 0.09 -3.42 11.32
CA TYR A 80 0.89 -2.53 10.48
C TYR A 80 0.19 -1.19 10.38
N ALA A 81 0.76 -0.15 10.99
CA ALA A 81 0.36 1.21 10.69
C ALA A 81 1.02 1.64 9.37
N LYS A 82 0.22 2.14 8.42
CA LYS A 82 0.79 2.93 7.32
C LYS A 82 1.25 4.25 7.93
N ALA A 83 2.49 4.64 7.70
CA ALA A 83 3.08 5.87 8.21
C ALA A 83 2.50 7.15 7.55
N ARG A 84 1.21 7.18 7.20
CA ARG A 84 0.53 8.30 6.54
C ARG A 84 0.46 9.53 7.45
N TRP A 85 0.38 9.32 8.76
CA TRP A 85 0.19 10.35 9.78
C TRP A 85 1.40 10.52 10.71
N PHE A 86 2.54 9.90 10.36
CA PHE A 86 3.79 10.18 11.07
C PHE A 86 4.18 11.66 10.88
N ASP A 87 4.82 12.23 11.90
CA ASP A 87 5.30 13.62 11.93
C ASP A 87 4.22 14.69 11.69
N ARG A 88 2.95 14.37 11.92
CA ARG A 88 1.84 15.32 11.86
C ARG A 88 1.22 15.50 13.22
N GLU A 89 0.72 16.70 13.49
CA GLU A 89 0.02 16.98 14.74
C GLU A 89 -1.34 16.27 14.76
N LEU A 90 -1.68 15.71 15.92
CA LEU A 90 -2.93 14.96 16.09
C LEU A 90 -4.16 15.84 15.79
N LEU A 91 -4.11 17.11 16.21
CA LEU A 91 -5.16 18.09 15.96
C LEU A 91 -5.32 18.39 14.46
N GLU A 92 -4.21 18.49 13.73
CA GLU A 92 -4.21 18.70 12.28
C GLU A 92 -4.86 17.53 11.54
N ILE A 93 -4.60 16.29 11.96
CA ILE A 93 -5.19 15.09 11.36
C ILE A 93 -6.71 15.06 11.61
N PHE A 94 -7.14 15.30 12.85
CA PHE A 94 -8.55 15.31 13.20
C PHE A 94 -9.33 16.39 12.44
N THR A 95 -8.77 17.58 12.30
CA THR A 95 -9.43 18.68 11.59
C THR A 95 -9.46 18.48 10.07
N ARG A 96 -8.41 17.90 9.46
CA ARG A 96 -8.33 17.74 8.00
C ARG A 96 -9.03 16.50 7.46
N GLU A 97 -8.91 15.36 8.15
CA GLU A 97 -9.36 14.06 7.62
C GLU A 97 -10.70 13.61 8.23
N PHE A 98 -11.11 14.14 9.40
CA PHE A 98 -12.33 13.74 10.09
C PHE A 98 -13.35 14.88 10.18
N GLY A 99 -14.38 14.84 9.32
CA GLY A 99 -15.45 15.84 9.29
C GLY A 99 -16.57 15.65 10.33
N ALA A 100 -16.38 14.82 11.36
CA ALA A 100 -17.44 14.45 12.29
C ALA A 100 -17.79 15.54 13.32
N ASN A 101 -16.83 16.36 13.72
CA ASN A 101 -17.00 17.43 14.71
C ASN A 101 -16.27 18.71 14.28
N SER A 102 -16.58 19.84 14.92
CA SER A 102 -15.89 21.10 14.66
C SER A 102 -14.44 21.09 15.19
N PRO A 103 -13.56 21.97 14.68
CA PRO A 103 -12.20 22.10 15.19
C PRO A 103 -12.14 22.43 16.68
N GLU A 104 -13.01 23.32 17.19
CA GLU A 104 -13.02 23.67 18.62
C GLU A 104 -13.36 22.48 19.51
N TYR A 105 -14.22 21.57 19.05
CA TYR A 105 -14.53 20.35 19.79
C TYR A 105 -13.26 19.53 20.04
N TYR A 106 -12.44 19.32 19.01
CA TYR A 106 -11.20 18.55 19.14
C TYR A 106 -10.16 19.26 20.01
N VAL A 107 -10.02 20.58 19.91
CA VAL A 107 -9.13 21.36 20.79
C VAL A 107 -9.51 21.20 22.26
N SER A 108 -10.81 21.22 22.58
CA SER A 108 -11.29 21.11 23.97
C SER A 108 -11.12 19.71 24.59
N ARG A 109 -11.05 18.67 23.76
CA ARG A 109 -11.04 17.26 24.19
C ARG A 109 -9.66 16.63 24.11
N CYS A 110 -8.86 17.02 23.13
CA CYS A 110 -7.48 16.63 23.00
C CYS A 110 -6.62 17.61 23.80
N ASN A 111 -6.70 17.54 25.14
CA ASN A 111 -5.70 18.16 26.01
C ASN A 111 -4.37 17.39 25.83
N VAL A 112 -3.43 17.99 25.10
CA VAL A 112 -2.02 17.57 25.02
C VAL A 112 -1.21 18.46 25.94
#